data_AF-A0A1A8F399-F1
#
_entry.id   AF-A0A1A8F399-F1
#
_cell.length_a   1.000
_cell.length_b   1.000
_cell.length_c   1.000
_cell.angle_alpha   90.00
_cell.angle_beta   90.00
_cell.angle_gamma   90.00
#
_symmetry.space_group_name_H-M   'P 1'
#
loop_
_entity.id
_entity.type
_entity.pdbx_description
1 polymer ?
#
loop_
_entity_poly.entity_id
_entity_poly.type
_entity_poly.pdbx_seq_one_letter_code
_entity_poly.pdbx_strand_id
1 'polypeptide(L)'
;TGKWHELFVDIGKAHSQLQSLGRAGKVDGTRRKNYADSLMEIRSVSVGVVAIKSVSNGLYLAMSKKGTLFGSVKYSPSCKFKERIEENGYN
;
A
#
# COMPACT_ATOMS: atom_id res chain seq x y z
N THR A 1 -10.53 -20.58 -9.19
CA THR A 1 -11.03 -19.98 -7.93
C THR A 1 -9.90 -19.20 -7.27
N GLY A 2 -10.01 -17.87 -7.23
CA GLY A 2 -8.97 -16.99 -6.68
C GLY A 2 -9.03 -15.63 -7.35
N LYS A 3 -10.04 -14.84 -6.99
CA LYS A 3 -10.23 -13.47 -7.47
C LYS A 3 -9.16 -12.62 -6.78
N TRP A 4 -8.03 -12.40 -7.45
CA TRP A 4 -6.94 -11.59 -6.93
C TRP A 4 -7.39 -10.13 -6.95
N HIS A 5 -7.39 -9.51 -5.77
CA HIS A 5 -7.85 -8.14 -5.59
C HIS A 5 -6.78 -7.19 -6.14
N GLU A 6 -7.09 -6.57 -7.28
CA GLU A 6 -6.39 -5.43 -7.85
C GLU A 6 -6.43 -4.29 -6.82
N LEU A 7 -5.29 -3.99 -6.20
CA LEU A 7 -5.15 -2.77 -5.43
C LEU A 7 -4.83 -1.67 -6.46
N PHE A 8 -5.84 -0.87 -6.83
CA PHE A 8 -5.59 0.42 -7.46
C PHE A 8 -4.82 1.24 -6.45
N VAL A 9 -3.55 1.53 -6.73
CA VAL A 9 -2.77 2.36 -5.80
C VAL A 9 -3.11 3.83 -6.01
N ASP A 10 -4.00 4.21 -6.94
CA ASP A 10 -4.22 5.60 -7.39
C ASP A 10 -3.44 6.67 -6.60
N ILE A 11 -2.13 6.73 -6.86
CA ILE A 11 -1.22 7.60 -6.10
C ILE A 11 -1.52 9.07 -6.42
N GLY A 12 -2.50 9.38 -7.30
CA GLY A 12 -2.79 10.77 -7.65
C GLY A 12 -4.17 11.16 -8.15
N LYS A 13 -5.25 10.41 -7.91
CA LYS A 13 -6.62 10.83 -8.27
C LYS A 13 -7.68 10.76 -7.17
N ALA A 14 -7.28 10.67 -5.90
CA ALA A 14 -8.08 11.24 -4.82
C ALA A 14 -7.45 12.57 -4.40
N HIS A 15 -8.05 13.70 -4.81
CA HIS A 15 -7.73 15.00 -4.24
C HIS A 15 -7.64 14.89 -2.70
N SER A 16 -6.40 14.87 -2.20
CA SER A 16 -5.93 15.03 -0.83
C SER A 16 -6.09 13.87 0.19
N GLN A 17 -6.00 12.57 -0.12
CA GLN A 17 -5.88 11.54 0.94
C GLN A 17 -4.65 10.64 0.75
N LEU A 18 -3.67 10.73 1.66
CA LEU A 18 -2.53 9.83 1.74
C LEU A 18 -2.88 8.60 2.57
N GLN A 19 -2.50 7.41 2.11
CA GLN A 19 -2.59 6.22 2.96
C GLN A 19 -1.54 6.30 4.07
N SER A 20 -1.95 6.01 5.30
CA SER A 20 -1.11 5.99 6.49
C SER A 20 -1.15 4.63 7.15
N LEU A 21 0.00 4.21 7.68
CA LEU A 21 0.12 2.96 8.41
C LEU A 21 0.57 3.27 9.83
N GLY A 22 -0.35 3.18 10.78
CA GLY A 22 -0.07 3.46 12.19
C GLY A 22 0.74 2.34 12.85
N ARG A 23 1.38 2.66 13.98
CA ARG A 23 2.23 1.72 14.75
C ARG A 23 1.52 0.43 15.19
N ALA A 24 0.19 0.47 15.34
CA ALA A 24 -0.62 -0.70 15.65
C ALA A 24 -0.96 -1.57 14.42
N GLY A 25 -0.43 -1.25 13.23
CA GLY A 25 -0.75 -1.95 11.99
C GLY A 25 -2.10 -1.55 11.37
N LYS A 26 -2.74 -0.49 11.87
CA LYS A 26 -3.96 0.06 11.28
C LYS A 26 -3.61 0.85 10.01
N VAL A 27 -4.32 0.57 8.92
CA VAL A 27 -4.24 1.32 7.66
C VAL A 27 -5.41 2.32 7.63
N ASP A 28 -5.13 3.58 7.31
CA ASP A 28 -6.13 4.66 7.29
C ASP A 28 -5.79 5.72 6.23
N GLY A 29 -6.74 6.57 5.86
CA GLY A 29 -6.54 7.72 4.98
C GLY A 29 -6.33 9.02 5.76
N THR A 30 -5.44 9.91 5.30
CA THR A 30 -5.25 11.23 5.90
C THR A 30 -5.13 12.33 4.87
N ARG A 31 -5.74 13.49 5.14
CA ARG A 31 -5.55 14.71 4.33
C ARG A 31 -4.39 15.58 4.80
N ARG A 32 -3.77 15.21 5.92
CA ARG A 32 -2.68 15.99 6.52
C ARG A 32 -1.41 15.82 5.70
N LYS A 33 -0.90 16.92 5.17
CA LYS A 33 0.43 16.98 4.58
C LYS A 33 1.48 16.75 5.68
N ASN A 34 2.60 16.10 5.34
CA ASN A 34 3.71 15.79 6.26
C ASN A 34 3.35 14.87 7.44
N TYR A 35 2.36 14.00 7.29
CA TYR A 35 2.09 13.00 8.31
C TYR A 35 3.14 11.88 8.22
N ALA A 36 3.99 11.71 9.23
CA ALA A 36 5.12 10.78 9.17
C ALA A 36 4.69 9.35 8.79
N ASP A 37 3.54 8.91 9.30
CA ASP A 37 2.99 7.57 9.04
C ASP A 37 2.42 7.39 7.63
N SER A 38 2.34 8.45 6.83
CA SER A 38 1.90 8.39 5.43
C SER A 38 3.03 8.36 4.41
N LEU A 39 4.30 8.35 4.86
CA LEU A 39 5.44 8.19 3.97
C LEU A 39 5.70 6.71 3.72
N MET A 40 5.51 6.28 2.48
CA MET A 40 5.64 4.89 2.05
C MET A 40 6.73 4.75 0.99
N GLU A 41 7.56 3.72 1.14
CA GLU A 41 8.54 3.28 0.15
C GLU A 41 7.93 2.14 -0.68
N ILE A 42 8.06 2.22 -2.00
CA ILE A 42 7.64 1.17 -2.93
C ILE A 42 8.89 0.49 -3.48
N ARG A 43 8.94 -0.84 -3.40
CA ARG A 43 10.04 -1.65 -3.95
C ARG A 43 9.51 -2.72 -4.88
N SER A 44 10.07 -2.81 -6.08
CA SER A 44 9.81 -3.93 -6.99
C SER A 44 10.36 -5.23 -6.39
N VAL A 45 9.54 -6.28 -6.41
CA VAL A 45 9.92 -7.64 -5.97
C VAL A 45 9.91 -8.65 -7.13
N SER A 46 9.15 -8.37 -8.18
CA SER A 46 9.19 -9.04 -9.48
C SER A 46 8.55 -8.14 -10.53
N VAL A 47 8.63 -8.51 -11.81
CA VAL A 47 7.95 -7.79 -12.89
C VAL A 47 6.46 -7.63 -12.56
N GLY A 48 6.00 -6.37 -12.50
CA GLY A 48 4.61 -6.03 -12.21
C GLY A 48 4.16 -6.30 -10.77
N VAL A 49 5.10 -6.51 -9.82
CA VAL A 49 4.76 -6.76 -8.40
C VAL A 49 5.65 -5.93 -7.48
N VAL A 50 5.01 -5.27 -6.52
CA VAL A 50 5.65 -4.40 -5.54
C VAL A 50 5.39 -4.85 -4.11
N ALA A 51 6.29 -4.46 -3.22
CA ALA A 51 6.08 -4.38 -1.79
C ALA A 51 6.06 -2.91 -1.36
N ILE A 52 5.17 -2.56 -0.43
CA ILE A 52 5.01 -1.20 0.06
C ILE A 52 5.32 -1.20 1.55
N LYS A 53 6.21 -0.31 2.00
CA LYS A 53 6.71 -0.26 3.38
C LYS A 53 6.62 1.16 3.95
N SER A 54 6.09 1.31 5.15
CA SER A 54 6.14 2.59 5.84
C SER A 54 7.58 2.93 6.25
N VAL A 55 8.01 4.15 5.93
CA VAL A 55 9.34 4.65 6.32
C VAL A 55 9.38 4.95 7.82
N SER A 56 8.27 5.41 8.41
CA SER A 56 8.25 5.87 9.82
C SER A 56 8.35 4.73 10.83
N ASN A 57 7.77 3.56 10.52
CA ASN A 57 7.69 2.44 11.45
C ASN A 57 8.15 1.09 10.87
N GLY A 58 8.50 1.05 9.59
CA GLY A 58 9.05 -0.12 8.94
C GLY A 58 8.04 -1.25 8.68
N LEU A 59 6.74 -1.03 8.91
CA LEU A 59 5.71 -2.02 8.63
C LEU A 59 5.46 -2.12 7.12
N TYR A 60 5.25 -3.34 6.64
CA TYR A 60 4.81 -3.62 5.28
C TYR A 60 3.29 -3.47 5.20
N LEU A 61 2.79 -2.82 4.15
CA LEU A 61 1.39 -2.93 3.80
C LEU A 61 1.11 -4.37 3.40
N ALA A 62 0.04 -4.95 3.93
CA ALA A 62 -0.39 -6.30 3.64
C ALA A 62 -1.90 -6.37 3.48
N MET A 63 -2.38 -7.33 2.69
CA MET A 63 -3.81 -7.57 2.49
C MET A 63 -4.19 -8.99 2.90
N SER A 64 -5.25 -9.12 3.68
CA SER A 64 -5.80 -10.43 4.03
C SER A 64 -6.54 -11.03 2.85
N LYS A 65 -6.79 -12.34 2.87
CA LYS A 65 -7.62 -13.02 1.84
C LYS A 65 -9.04 -12.45 1.71
N LYS A 66 -9.51 -11.70 2.72
CA LYS A 66 -10.83 -11.04 2.74
C LYS A 66 -10.78 -9.60 2.19
N GLY A 67 -9.62 -9.12 1.75
CA GLY A 67 -9.45 -7.76 1.22
C GLY A 67 -9.12 -6.69 2.27
N THR A 68 -8.97 -7.07 3.55
CA THR A 68 -8.63 -6.10 4.61
C THR A 68 -7.15 -5.74 4.57
N LEU A 69 -6.85 -4.44 4.51
CA LEU A 69 -5.49 -3.91 4.61
C LEU A 69 -5.02 -3.84 6.06
N PHE A 70 -3.77 -4.18 6.31
CA PHE A 70 -3.13 -4.11 7.62
C PHE A 70 -1.61 -3.94 7.49
N GLY A 71 -0.96 -3.54 8.58
CA GLY A 71 0.50 -3.46 8.68
C GLY A 71 1.10 -4.76 9.20
N SER A 72 2.11 -5.29 8.49
CA SER A 72 2.85 -6.49 8.87
C SER A 72 4.30 -6.14 9.23
N VAL A 73 4.78 -6.65 10.37
CA VAL A 73 6.19 -6.52 10.77
C VAL A 73 7.11 -7.35 9.86
N LYS A 74 6.64 -8.53 9.43
CA LYS A 74 7.41 -9.44 8.58
C LYS A 74 6.90 -9.38 7.15
N TYR A 75 7.84 -9.37 6.21
CA TYR A 75 7.50 -9.57 4.80
C TYR A 75 6.92 -10.97 4.58
N SER A 76 5.85 -11.05 3.79
CA SER A 76 5.13 -12.28 3.50
C SER A 76 4.39 -12.16 2.16
N PRO A 77 3.81 -13.26 1.64
CA PRO A 77 3.03 -13.20 0.40
C PRO A 77 1.85 -12.21 0.42
N SER A 78 1.28 -11.90 1.59
CA SER A 78 0.22 -10.89 1.72
C SER A 78 0.72 -9.46 1.49
N CYS A 79 2.04 -9.25 1.43
CA CYS A 79 2.67 -7.95 1.19
C CYS A 79 2.98 -7.71 -0.30
N LYS A 80 2.57 -8.61 -1.20
CA LYS A 80 2.79 -8.52 -2.65
C LYS A 80 1.56 -7.92 -3.31
N PHE A 81 1.75 -6.79 -3.99
CA PHE A 81 0.71 -6.10 -4.77
C PHE A 81 1.11 -6.09 -6.23
N LYS A 82 0.15 -6.29 -7.14
CA LYS A 82 0.40 -6.08 -8.57
C LYS A 82 0.30 -4.60 -8.88
N GLU A 83 1.31 -4.04 -9.53
CA GLU A 83 1.25 -2.69 -10.07
C GLU A 83 0.63 -2.72 -11.47
N ARG A 84 -0.18 -1.71 -11.79
CA ARG A 84 -0.74 -1.51 -13.13
C ARG A 84 -0.77 -0.02 -13.41
N ILE A 85 -0.09 0.40 -14.48
CA ILE A 85 -0.18 1.77 -14.98
C ILE A 85 -1.51 1.91 -15.72
N GLU A 86 -2.37 2.82 -15.26
CA GLU A 86 -3.59 3.21 -15.97
C GLU A 86 -3.26 4.06 -17.20
N GLU A 87 -4.16 4.14 -18.19
CA GLU A 87 -3.95 4.87 -19.46
C GLU A 87 -3.64 6.37 -19.25
N ASN A 88 -4.01 6.90 -18.08
CA ASN A 88 -3.74 8.27 -17.64
C ASN A 88 -2.39 8.43 -16.91
N GLY A 89 -1.57 7.37 -16.86
CA GLY A 89 -0.24 7.36 -16.24
C GLY A 89 -0.21 7.10 -14.73
N TYR A 90 -1.34 6.73 -14.10
CA TYR A 90 -1.40 6.53 -12.65
C TYR A 90 -1.20 5.06 -12.21
N ASN A 91 -0.40 4.93 -11.13
CA ASN A 91 -0.20 3.83 -10.15
C ASN A 91 -1.42 3.47 -9.31
#